data_AF-A0A437A872-F1
#
_entry.id   AF-A0A437A872-F1
#
_cell.length_a   1.000
_cell.length_b   1.000
_cell.length_c   1.000
_cell.angle_alpha   90.00
_cell.angle_beta   90.00
_cell.angle_gamma   90.00
#
_symmetry.space_group_name_H-M   'P 1'
#
loop_
_entity.id
_entity.type
_entity.pdbx_description
1 polymer ?
#
loop_
_entity_poly.entity_id
_entity_poly.type
_entity_poly.pdbx_seq_one_letter_code
_entity_poly.pdbx_strand_id
1 'polypeptide(L)'
;MQRTVFSMLKPGVKWRDCHFAAVDVAIEGLREIGVLVGEKGIYWLRRFWESNGDGGMRKRRRRGGGVMALEDFDAFTKDETYNHLKPGMTLTVEPGIYFNQPLYEDYLSTYPHGKSFVDETVLSKYWDVGGVRIEDVVLITEDGYENLTPAPKEIVDIERITGCGKSVI
;
A
#
# COMPACT_ATOMS: atom_id res chain seq x y z
N MET A 1 -6.58 -4.40 1.98
CA MET A 1 -6.12 -3.27 1.15
C MET A 1 -6.63 -3.38 -0.29
N GLN A 2 -6.16 -4.36 -1.10
CA GLN A 2 -6.52 -4.49 -2.53
C GLN A 2 -8.02 -4.42 -2.82
N ARG A 3 -8.81 -5.31 -2.18
CA ARG A 3 -10.28 -5.36 -2.36
C ARG A 3 -10.97 -4.05 -1.98
N THR A 4 -10.47 -3.36 -0.96
CA THR A 4 -11.00 -2.06 -0.52
C THR A 4 -10.82 -1.02 -1.61
N VAL A 5 -9.62 -0.92 -2.19
CA VAL A 5 -9.38 0.01 -3.31
C VAL A 5 -10.26 -0.33 -4.50
N PHE A 6 -10.31 -1.61 -4.90
CA PHE A 6 -11.17 -2.08 -6.00
C PHE A 6 -12.63 -1.68 -5.83
N SER A 7 -13.19 -1.80 -4.62
CA SER A 7 -14.58 -1.42 -4.34
C SER A 7 -14.89 0.07 -4.55
N MET A 8 -13.85 0.91 -4.63
CA MET A 8 -13.97 2.35 -4.85
C MET A 8 -13.79 2.76 -6.30
N LEU A 9 -13.23 1.91 -7.16
CA LEU A 9 -12.82 2.31 -8.51
C LEU A 9 -14.03 2.56 -9.42
N LYS A 10 -14.24 3.83 -9.75
CA LYS A 10 -15.21 4.30 -10.74
C LYS A 10 -14.89 5.76 -11.12
N PRO A 11 -15.46 6.27 -12.23
CA PRO A 11 -15.33 7.68 -12.59
C PRO A 11 -15.69 8.64 -11.45
N GLY A 12 -14.91 9.70 -11.30
CA GLY A 12 -15.14 10.75 -10.30
C GLY A 12 -14.63 10.43 -8.89
N VAL A 13 -14.05 9.25 -8.64
CA VAL A 13 -13.37 8.97 -7.36
C VAL A 13 -11.98 9.58 -7.38
N LYS A 14 -11.58 10.19 -6.26
CA LYS A 14 -10.22 10.73 -6.12
C LYS A 14 -9.24 9.60 -5.84
N TRP A 15 -8.15 9.54 -6.59
CA TRP A 15 -7.08 8.56 -6.34
C TRP A 15 -6.57 8.59 -4.91
N ARG A 16 -6.43 9.80 -4.35
CA ARG A 16 -5.98 9.99 -2.97
C ARG A 16 -6.89 9.32 -1.95
N ASP A 17 -8.19 9.27 -2.21
CA ASP A 17 -9.14 8.60 -1.31
C ASP A 17 -8.94 7.08 -1.35
N CYS A 18 -8.64 6.51 -2.53
CA CYS A 18 -8.25 5.11 -2.66
C CYS A 18 -6.97 4.80 -1.88
N HIS A 19 -5.95 5.65 -1.99
CA HIS A 19 -4.71 5.49 -1.22
C HIS A 19 -5.01 5.48 0.29
N PHE A 20 -5.74 6.47 0.81
CA PHE A 20 -6.05 6.53 2.25
C PHE A 20 -6.94 5.37 2.72
N ALA A 21 -7.82 4.84 1.88
CA ALA A 21 -8.57 3.64 2.21
C ALA A 21 -7.66 2.39 2.33
N ALA A 22 -6.64 2.27 1.48
CA ALA A 22 -5.64 1.21 1.62
C ALA A 22 -4.81 1.38 2.90
N VAL A 23 -4.39 2.62 3.19
CA VAL A 23 -3.69 3.02 4.41
C VAL A 23 -4.46 2.62 5.66
N ASP A 24 -5.75 2.95 5.73
CA ASP A 24 -6.57 2.69 6.92
C ASP A 24 -6.67 1.17 7.18
N VAL A 25 -6.79 0.35 6.12
CA VAL A 25 -6.75 -1.11 6.23
C VAL A 25 -5.37 -1.64 6.62
N ALA A 26 -4.29 -1.03 6.13
CA ALA A 26 -2.93 -1.41 6.50
C ALA A 26 -2.68 -1.17 8.00
N ILE A 27 -3.13 -0.02 8.51
CA ILE A 27 -3.02 0.34 9.92
C ILE A 27 -3.78 -0.67 10.78
N GLU A 28 -5.03 -1.00 10.40
CA GLU A 28 -5.80 -1.98 11.17
C GLU A 28 -5.13 -3.36 11.18
N GLY A 29 -4.66 -3.85 10.03
CA GLY A 29 -3.93 -5.12 9.96
C GLY A 29 -2.67 -5.13 10.82
N LEU A 30 -1.90 -4.03 10.84
CA LEU A 30 -0.71 -3.91 11.69
C LEU A 30 -1.06 -3.85 13.19
N ARG A 31 -2.25 -3.36 13.57
CA ARG A 31 -2.75 -3.40 14.95
C ARG A 31 -3.19 -4.81 15.33
N GLU A 32 -3.92 -5.50 14.44
CA GLU A 32 -4.40 -6.87 14.68
C GLU A 32 -3.24 -7.85 14.95
N ILE A 33 -2.12 -7.69 14.23
CA ILE A 33 -0.92 -8.50 14.46
C ILE A 33 -0.06 -8.01 15.65
N GLY A 34 -0.43 -6.90 16.29
CA GLY A 34 0.24 -6.34 17.46
C GLY A 34 1.49 -5.50 17.19
N VAL A 35 1.80 -5.17 15.93
CA VAL A 35 2.94 -4.31 15.59
C VAL A 35 2.68 -2.86 16.00
N LEU A 36 1.48 -2.34 15.67
CA LEU A 36 1.09 -0.98 16.08
C LEU A 36 0.34 -1.01 17.41
N VAL A 37 0.76 -0.16 18.35
CA VAL A 37 0.20 -0.05 19.69
C VAL A 37 -0.22 1.38 20.02
N GLY A 38 -1.22 1.49 20.90
CA GLY A 38 -1.76 2.77 21.37
C GLY A 38 -2.64 3.49 20.35
N GLU A 39 -3.71 4.15 20.84
CA GLU A 39 -4.69 4.82 19.97
C GLU A 39 -4.10 5.98 19.17
N LYS A 40 -3.07 6.66 19.72
CA LYS A 40 -2.44 7.83 19.07
C LYS A 40 -1.49 7.45 17.93
N GLY A 41 -0.99 6.20 17.89
CA GLY A 41 -0.09 5.72 16.85
C GLY A 41 -0.72 5.70 15.47
N ILE A 42 -2.00 5.36 15.44
CA ILE A 42 -2.87 5.31 14.25
C ILE A 42 -2.95 6.69 13.59
N TYR A 43 -3.34 7.70 14.38
CA TYR A 43 -3.49 9.08 13.89
C TYR A 43 -2.15 9.68 13.47
N TRP A 44 -1.07 9.31 14.16
CA TRP A 44 0.26 9.80 13.82
C TRP A 44 0.77 9.19 12.51
N LEU A 45 0.58 7.88 12.28
CA LEU A 45 1.02 7.25 11.04
C LEU A 45 0.22 7.75 9.84
N ARG A 46 -1.09 7.91 10.02
CA ARG A 46 -1.97 8.54 9.02
C ARG A 46 -1.55 9.97 8.71
N ARG A 47 -1.28 10.79 9.74
CA ARG A 47 -0.82 12.17 9.57
C ARG A 47 0.58 12.26 8.95
N PHE A 48 1.46 11.29 9.22
CA PHE A 48 2.76 11.18 8.57
C PHE A 48 2.60 10.95 7.07
N TRP A 49 1.72 10.05 6.65
CA TRP A 49 1.40 9.84 5.23
C TRP A 49 0.65 11.01 4.59
N GLU A 50 -0.27 11.66 5.31
CA GLU A 50 -0.94 12.89 4.84
C GLU A 50 0.04 14.07 4.66
N SER A 51 1.02 14.23 5.56
CA SER A 51 1.92 15.39 5.55
C SER A 51 3.12 15.22 4.62
N ASN A 52 3.50 13.98 4.33
CA ASN A 52 4.67 13.67 3.50
C ASN A 52 4.30 13.09 2.12
N GLY A 53 3.00 12.84 1.85
CA GLY A 53 2.58 12.01 0.72
C GLY A 53 3.22 10.62 0.80
N ASP A 54 3.23 9.88 -0.31
CA ASP A 54 4.02 8.65 -0.49
C ASP A 54 5.56 8.92 -0.43
N GLY A 55 5.96 10.05 0.15
CA GLY A 55 7.20 10.76 -0.07
C GLY A 55 7.68 11.51 1.18
N GLY A 56 7.75 10.85 2.34
CA GLY A 56 8.91 11.07 3.22
C GLY A 56 10.22 10.85 2.45
N MET A 57 10.12 10.06 1.37
CA MET A 57 11.07 9.85 0.29
C MET A 57 11.11 10.97 -0.78
N ARG A 58 10.57 12.19 -0.58
CA ARG A 58 10.66 13.26 -1.61
C ARG A 58 12.09 13.74 -1.87
N LYS A 59 13.07 13.32 -1.06
CA LYS A 59 14.50 13.67 -1.22
C LYS A 59 15.38 12.60 -1.89
N ARG A 60 14.88 11.40 -2.19
CA ARG A 60 15.67 10.40 -2.94
C ARG A 60 14.84 9.79 -4.06
N ARG A 61 14.98 10.36 -5.26
CA ARG A 61 14.67 9.69 -6.53
C ARG A 61 15.38 8.34 -6.57
N ARG A 62 14.66 7.26 -6.26
CA ARG A 62 14.95 5.87 -6.67
C ARG A 62 13.86 4.93 -6.15
N ARG A 63 13.05 4.44 -7.08
CA ARG A 63 12.43 3.10 -7.20
C ARG A 63 12.10 2.34 -5.90
N GLY A 64 10.81 2.06 -5.75
CA GLY A 64 10.28 0.89 -5.03
C GLY A 64 10.25 1.02 -3.52
N GLY A 65 9.06 1.24 -2.97
CA GLY A 65 8.84 1.17 -1.51
C GLY A 65 7.88 2.25 -1.01
N GLY A 66 6.68 2.31 -1.57
CA GLY A 66 5.56 3.09 -1.06
C GLY A 66 4.30 2.23 -1.12
N VAL A 67 3.32 2.50 -0.26
CA VAL A 67 2.01 1.87 -0.35
C VAL A 67 1.32 2.54 -1.54
N MET A 68 1.27 1.83 -2.67
CA MET A 68 0.76 2.29 -3.98
C MET A 68 1.77 3.08 -4.84
N ALA A 69 2.72 2.43 -5.51
CA ALA A 69 3.56 3.12 -6.49
C ALA A 69 2.86 3.30 -7.85
N LEU A 70 1.94 4.26 -7.97
CA LEU A 70 1.61 4.76 -9.32
C LEU A 70 2.82 5.49 -9.89
N GLU A 71 3.56 4.84 -10.78
CA GLU A 71 4.39 5.58 -11.73
C GLU A 71 3.45 6.34 -12.69
N ASP A 72 3.71 7.64 -12.83
CA ASP A 72 3.20 8.55 -13.86
C ASP A 72 1.80 9.16 -13.78
N PHE A 73 1.25 9.46 -12.59
CA PHE A 73 0.31 10.59 -12.52
C PHE A 73 0.52 11.44 -11.28
N ASP A 74 0.41 12.74 -11.51
CA ASP A 74 0.67 13.89 -10.64
C ASP A 74 -0.27 13.95 -9.39
N ALA A 75 -0.37 12.85 -8.64
CA ALA A 75 -1.26 12.65 -7.48
C ALA A 75 -1.03 13.62 -6.31
N PHE A 76 0.03 14.43 -6.39
CA PHE A 76 0.36 15.49 -5.44
C PHE A 76 0.55 16.86 -6.12
N THR A 77 0.06 17.05 -7.34
CA THR A 77 -0.07 18.40 -7.89
C THR A 77 -1.14 19.17 -7.15
N LYS A 78 -0.93 20.48 -7.02
CA LYS A 78 -1.94 21.41 -6.49
C LYS A 78 -3.19 21.49 -7.37
N ASP A 79 -3.14 20.93 -8.57
CA ASP A 79 -4.22 20.96 -9.53
C ASP A 79 -5.14 19.75 -9.34
N GLU A 80 -6.31 19.99 -8.73
CA GLU A 80 -7.28 18.94 -8.43
C GLU A 80 -7.91 18.28 -9.68
N THR A 81 -7.69 18.86 -10.87
CA THR A 81 -8.27 18.38 -12.13
C THR A 81 -7.73 17.02 -12.59
N TYR A 82 -6.54 16.63 -12.10
CA TYR A 82 -5.86 15.37 -12.41
C TYR A 82 -6.03 14.28 -11.33
N ASN A 83 -6.77 14.57 -10.26
CA ASN A 83 -6.89 13.67 -9.11
C ASN A 83 -8.07 12.71 -9.18
N HIS A 84 -8.96 12.83 -10.17
CA HIS A 84 -10.17 12.02 -10.31
C HIS A 84 -10.02 10.98 -11.42
N LEU A 85 -10.48 9.76 -11.14
CA LEU A 85 -10.56 8.69 -12.13
C LEU A 85 -11.55 9.06 -13.24
N LYS A 86 -11.20 8.75 -14.49
CA LYS A 86 -12.00 9.00 -15.69
C LYS A 86 -12.09 7.72 -16.53
N PRO A 87 -13.19 7.48 -17.26
CA PRO A 87 -13.27 6.37 -18.20
C PRO A 87 -12.09 6.37 -19.17
N GLY A 88 -11.58 5.19 -19.48
CA GLY A 88 -10.41 5.01 -20.36
C GLY A 88 -9.05 5.18 -19.68
N MET A 89 -9.00 5.58 -18.40
CA MET A 89 -7.75 5.54 -17.64
C MET A 89 -7.34 4.11 -17.32
N THR A 90 -6.06 3.80 -17.51
CA THR A 90 -5.43 2.57 -17.02
C THR A 90 -4.46 2.92 -15.91
N LEU A 91 -4.48 2.15 -14.82
CA LEU A 91 -3.62 2.41 -13.66
C LEU A 91 -3.26 1.10 -12.93
N THR A 92 -2.21 1.15 -12.11
CA THR A 92 -1.86 0.06 -11.21
C THR A 92 -2.52 0.25 -9.85
N VAL A 93 -3.02 -0.84 -9.27
CA VAL A 93 -3.51 -0.91 -7.90
C VAL A 93 -2.59 -1.85 -7.15
N GLU A 94 -1.71 -1.27 -6.33
CA GLU A 94 -0.54 -1.97 -5.80
C GLU A 94 -0.22 -1.70 -4.31
N PRO A 95 -1.18 -1.88 -3.40
CA PRO A 95 -0.93 -1.71 -1.98
C PRO A 95 0.04 -2.77 -1.50
N GLY A 96 0.94 -2.36 -0.60
CA GLY A 96 1.90 -3.26 0.01
C GLY A 96 2.35 -2.79 1.38
N ILE A 97 2.90 -3.71 2.16
CA ILE A 97 3.52 -3.44 3.46
C ILE A 97 4.92 -4.02 3.41
N TYR A 98 5.90 -3.23 3.85
CA TYR A 98 7.30 -3.63 3.90
C TYR A 98 7.86 -3.37 5.29
N PHE A 99 8.55 -4.38 5.82
CA PHE A 99 9.30 -4.37 7.05
C PHE A 99 10.77 -4.16 6.72
N ASN A 100 11.17 -2.89 6.55
CA ASN A 100 12.53 -2.51 6.20
C ASN A 100 13.20 -1.85 7.41
N GLN A 101 14.08 -2.62 8.07
CA GLN A 101 14.75 -2.16 9.29
C GLN A 101 15.57 -0.87 9.08
N PRO A 102 16.43 -0.73 8.05
CA PRO A 102 17.11 0.53 7.79
C PRO A 102 16.18 1.74 7.65
N LEU A 103 15.05 1.59 6.95
CA LEU A 103 14.07 2.68 6.81
C LEU A 103 13.35 2.99 8.12
N TYR A 104 13.06 1.97 8.93
CA TYR A 104 12.48 2.16 10.26
C TYR A 104 13.44 2.89 11.20
N GLU A 105 14.72 2.55 11.19
CA GLU A 105 15.74 3.22 11.99
C GLU A 105 15.97 4.67 11.54
N ASP A 106 16.06 4.91 10.22
CA ASP A 106 16.15 6.27 9.65
C ASP A 106 14.94 7.12 10.02
N TYR A 107 13.75 6.51 9.96
CA TYR A 107 12.50 7.14 10.39
C TYR A 107 12.54 7.55 11.85
N LEU A 108 12.92 6.64 12.75
CA LEU A 108 12.98 6.92 14.19
C LEU A 108 14.08 7.94 14.54
N SER A 109 15.14 8.02 13.75
CA SER A 109 16.15 9.07 13.92
C SER A 109 15.57 10.47 13.72
N THR A 110 14.59 10.61 12.83
CA THR A 110 13.89 11.87 12.54
C THR A 110 12.70 12.09 13.48
N TYR A 111 11.99 11.02 13.83
CA TYR A 111 10.78 11.05 14.67
C TYR A 111 10.89 10.07 15.85
N PRO A 112 11.71 10.36 16.88
CA PRO A 112 11.97 9.42 17.97
C PRO A 112 10.73 9.01 18.76
N HIS A 113 9.73 9.88 18.86
CA HIS A 113 8.47 9.58 19.55
C HIS A 113 7.66 8.49 18.86
N GLY A 114 7.92 8.21 17.57
CA GLY A 114 7.30 7.12 16.82
C GLY A 114 7.48 5.75 17.46
N LYS A 115 8.59 5.55 18.19
CA LYS A 115 8.89 4.32 18.92
C LYS A 115 7.82 3.96 19.96
N SER A 116 7.11 4.95 20.51
CA SER A 116 6.04 4.71 21.49
C SER A 116 4.78 4.05 20.90
N PHE A 117 4.69 3.96 19.56
CA PHE A 117 3.55 3.42 18.84
C PHE A 117 3.81 2.04 18.23
N VAL A 118 4.99 1.47 18.47
CA VAL A 118 5.43 0.24 17.83
C VAL A 118 5.92 -0.75 18.90
N ASP A 119 5.38 -1.96 18.89
CA ASP A 119 5.96 -3.06 19.66
C ASP A 119 7.13 -3.67 18.86
N GLU A 120 8.35 -3.27 19.22
CA GLU A 120 9.57 -3.75 18.56
C GLU A 120 9.80 -5.26 18.74
N THR A 121 9.25 -5.86 19.81
CA THR A 121 9.35 -7.31 20.03
C THR A 121 8.53 -8.05 19.00
N VAL A 122 7.30 -7.59 18.73
CA VAL A 122 6.44 -8.14 17.69
C VAL A 122 7.01 -7.85 16.30
N LEU A 123 7.40 -6.59 16.04
CA LEU A 123 7.93 -6.14 14.76
C LEU A 123 9.20 -6.91 14.34
N SER A 124 10.07 -7.26 15.30
CA SER A 124 11.30 -8.00 15.02
C SER A 124 11.09 -9.34 14.30
N LYS A 125 9.91 -9.95 14.44
CA LYS A 125 9.54 -11.20 13.78
C LYS A 125 9.35 -11.07 12.27
N TYR A 126 9.22 -9.84 11.76
CA TYR A 126 8.84 -9.57 10.38
C TYR A 126 9.99 -9.04 9.52
N TRP A 127 11.18 -8.79 10.08
CA TRP A 127 12.33 -8.27 9.31
C TRP A 127 12.72 -9.19 8.15
N ASP A 128 12.76 -10.50 8.39
CA ASP A 128 13.12 -11.48 7.35
C ASP A 128 12.00 -11.73 6.33
N VAL A 129 10.76 -11.27 6.62
CA VAL A 129 9.65 -11.33 5.65
C VAL A 129 9.89 -10.34 4.52
N GLY A 130 10.53 -9.21 4.81
CA GLY A 130 10.76 -8.13 3.85
C GLY A 130 9.48 -7.36 3.53
N GLY A 131 8.54 -7.95 2.80
CA GLY A 131 7.26 -7.31 2.51
C GLY A 131 6.42 -8.01 1.47
N VAL A 132 5.18 -7.54 1.33
CA VAL A 132 4.21 -8.06 0.37
C VAL A 132 3.60 -6.90 -0.40
N ARG A 133 3.50 -7.04 -1.73
CA ARG A 133 2.74 -6.16 -2.61
C ARG A 133 1.91 -7.02 -3.56
N ILE A 134 0.63 -6.69 -3.69
CA ILE A 134 -0.26 -7.29 -4.67
C ILE A 134 -0.57 -6.20 -5.67
N GLU A 135 -0.24 -6.41 -6.94
CA GLU A 135 -0.32 -5.41 -8.00
C GLU A 135 -1.21 -5.93 -9.13
N ASP A 136 -2.19 -5.12 -9.51
CA ASP A 136 -3.09 -5.36 -10.64
C ASP A 136 -3.14 -4.12 -11.54
N VAL A 137 -3.23 -4.34 -12.84
CA VAL A 137 -3.54 -3.30 -13.82
C VAL A 137 -5.05 -3.27 -14.04
N VAL A 138 -5.66 -2.10 -13.90
CA VAL A 138 -7.10 -1.90 -14.07
C VAL A 138 -7.41 -0.82 -15.11
N LEU A 139 -8.47 -1.03 -15.88
CA LEU A 139 -9.07 -0.05 -16.78
C LEU A 139 -10.32 0.54 -16.12
N ILE A 140 -10.42 1.86 -16.02
CA ILE A 140 -11.64 2.53 -15.55
C ILE A 140 -12.69 2.54 -16.67
N THR A 141 -13.86 1.99 -16.38
CA THR A 141 -15.01 1.96 -17.30
C THR A 141 -15.94 3.15 -17.02
N GLU A 142 -17.05 3.24 -17.75
CA GLU A 142 -18.05 4.31 -17.55
C GLU A 142 -18.71 4.30 -16.17
N ASP A 143 -18.74 3.15 -15.49
CA ASP A 143 -19.47 2.92 -14.24
C ASP A 143 -18.65 2.18 -13.16
N GLY A 144 -17.40 1.82 -13.44
CA GLY A 144 -16.58 1.04 -12.54
C GLY A 144 -15.16 0.81 -13.06
N TYR A 145 -14.72 -0.46 -13.03
CA TYR A 145 -13.42 -0.88 -13.51
C TYR A 145 -13.45 -2.30 -14.10
N GLU A 146 -12.48 -2.59 -14.95
CA GLU A 146 -12.12 -3.93 -15.41
C GLU A 146 -10.71 -4.26 -14.91
N ASN A 147 -10.52 -5.44 -14.30
CA ASN A 147 -9.19 -5.92 -13.92
C ASN A 147 -8.55 -6.68 -15.08
N LEU A 148 -7.42 -6.17 -15.58
CA LEU A 148 -6.68 -6.74 -16.70
C LEU A 148 -5.63 -7.78 -16.27
N THR A 149 -5.47 -8.03 -14.96
CA THR A 149 -4.45 -8.92 -14.42
C THR A 149 -5.06 -10.23 -13.92
N PRO A 150 -4.85 -11.36 -14.63
CA PRO A 150 -5.51 -12.64 -14.33
C PRO A 150 -4.80 -13.46 -13.24
N ALA A 151 -3.69 -12.96 -12.66
CA ALA A 151 -2.91 -13.72 -11.68
C ALA A 151 -3.77 -14.15 -10.47
N PRO A 152 -3.52 -15.31 -9.85
CA PRO A 152 -4.17 -15.70 -8.60
C PRO A 152 -3.75 -14.80 -7.44
N LYS A 153 -4.67 -14.52 -6.50
CA LYS A 153 -4.44 -13.64 -5.33
C LYS A 153 -4.74 -14.34 -4.00
N GLU A 154 -5.68 -15.28 -3.99
CA GLU A 154 -6.06 -15.97 -2.77
C GLU A 154 -4.97 -16.96 -2.36
N ILE A 155 -4.78 -17.14 -1.05
CA ILE A 155 -3.78 -18.07 -0.49
C ILE A 155 -3.93 -19.45 -1.11
N VAL A 156 -5.17 -19.97 -1.15
CA VAL A 156 -5.47 -21.30 -1.73
C VAL A 156 -5.11 -21.40 -3.22
N ASP A 157 -5.25 -20.31 -3.97
CA ASP A 157 -4.95 -20.32 -5.40
C ASP A 157 -3.44 -20.25 -5.64
N ILE A 158 -2.73 -19.44 -4.85
CA ILE A 158 -1.26 -19.38 -4.85
C ILE A 158 -0.67 -20.73 -4.44
N GLU A 159 -1.16 -21.33 -3.36
CA GLU A 159 -0.73 -22.66 -2.89
C GLU A 159 -1.03 -23.74 -3.92
N ARG A 160 -2.15 -23.65 -4.66
CA ARG A 160 -2.47 -24.61 -5.71
C ARG A 160 -1.47 -24.54 -6.87
N ILE A 161 -1.06 -23.35 -7.30
CA ILE A 161 -0.12 -23.20 -8.42
C ILE A 161 1.34 -23.44 -8.02
N THR A 162 1.71 -23.27 -6.75
CA THR A 162 3.08 -23.46 -6.24
C THR A 162 3.30 -24.84 -5.61
N GLY A 163 2.26 -25.44 -5.03
CA GLY A 163 2.28 -26.73 -4.33
C GLY A 163 2.09 -27.96 -5.22
N CYS A 164 1.81 -27.79 -6.52
CA CYS A 164 1.75 -28.91 -7.46
C CYS A 164 3.17 -29.32 -7.90
N GLY A 165 3.92 -29.91 -6.96
CA GLY A 165 5.10 -30.71 -7.27
C GLY A 165 4.68 -32.02 -7.94
N LYS A 166 4.31 -31.97 -9.22
CA LYS A 166 4.52 -33.12 -10.12
C LYS A 166 5.74 -32.80 -10.95
N SER A 167 6.85 -33.47 -10.62
CA SER A 167 7.98 -33.65 -11.51
C SER A 167 7.44 -34.08 -12.87
N VAL A 168 7.56 -33.21 -13.86
CA VAL A 168 7.54 -33.63 -15.25
C VAL A 168 8.92 -34.24 -15.49
N ILE A 169 8.88 -35.52 -15.83
CA ILE A 169 9.97 -36.45 -16.07
C ILE A 169 10.94 -35.88 -17.11
#